data_AF-A0A7S4VV72-F1
#
_entry.id   AF-A0A7S4VV72-F1
#
_cell.length_a   1.000
_cell.length_b   1.000
_cell.length_c   1.000
_cell.angle_alpha   90.00
_cell.angle_beta   90.00
_cell.angle_gamma   90.00
#
_symmetry.space_group_name_H-M   'P 1'
#
loop_
_entity.id
_entity.type
_entity.pdbx_description
1 polymer ?
#
loop_
_entity_poly.entity_id
_entity_poly.type
_entity_poly.pdbx_seq_one_letter_code
_entity_poly.pdbx_strand_id
1 'polypeptide(L)'
;LKPSWLKGGGCPPELGRRSGGPMVDRRGVLPQAISGGSAGLPCARWRPRPTTADRLPEVGLRIQEEAGEQLPGTGAVPLEYRSFTGTQTLPWGLARARSTGVLQEGGVIDGAIDRALSYRTQTDLDLVINVLTSVVSKTKPEDLRAFRRPFNKYRHAISNLVDDEFRRQKVIRALEMYPIANVYDLARCSPRRWSSVSRELGGVSHGDVMRIAVEQMQKVSPLDRAAFWTAVSTRAKTSDRGRVCGFAADQPKVQQRLS
;
A
#
# COMPACT_ATOMS: atom_id res chain seq x y z
N LEU A 1 -24.46 19.37 48.28
CA LEU A 1 -23.41 20.30 47.80
C LEU A 1 -23.23 20.12 46.30
N LYS A 2 -23.89 20.96 45.50
CA LYS A 2 -23.83 20.94 44.03
C LYS A 2 -22.79 21.95 43.56
N PRO A 3 -21.81 21.62 42.69
CA PRO A 3 -20.90 22.62 42.15
C PRO A 3 -21.48 23.25 40.89
N SER A 4 -21.76 24.55 41.00
CA SER A 4 -22.11 25.49 39.93
C SER A 4 -20.86 25.96 39.20
N TRP A 5 -20.69 25.57 37.93
CA TRP A 5 -19.70 26.17 37.01
C TRP A 5 -20.36 26.44 35.66
N LEU A 6 -21.10 27.56 35.61
CA LEU A 6 -21.52 28.21 34.37
C LEU A 6 -21.19 29.70 34.51
N LYS A 7 -19.99 30.08 34.06
CA LYS A 7 -19.56 31.41 33.62
C LYS A 7 -18.55 31.11 32.50
N GLY A 8 -18.76 31.47 31.25
CA GLY A 8 -19.19 32.77 30.74
C GLY A 8 -17.96 33.37 30.03
N GLY A 9 -18.03 33.45 28.70
CA GLY A 9 -16.99 33.98 27.82
C GLY A 9 -17.02 33.20 26.51
N GLY A 10 -17.52 33.70 25.39
CA GLY A 10 -17.54 35.06 24.89
C GLY A 10 -17.26 34.91 23.40
N CYS A 11 -18.32 34.81 22.59
CA CYS A 11 -18.23 34.75 21.14
C CYS A 11 -17.67 36.08 20.61
N PRO A 12 -16.57 36.10 19.83
CA PRO A 12 -16.23 37.27 19.05
C PRO A 12 -17.25 37.46 17.91
N PRO A 13 -17.63 38.71 17.59
CA PRO A 13 -18.61 39.02 16.57
C PRO A 13 -18.08 38.74 15.16
N GLU A 14 -18.93 38.11 14.35
CA GLU A 14 -18.76 37.94 12.91
C GLU A 14 -18.64 39.31 12.23
N LEU A 15 -17.44 39.61 11.73
CA LEU A 15 -17.25 40.66 10.74
C LEU A 15 -17.60 40.11 9.37
N GLY A 16 -18.85 40.31 8.98
CA GLY A 16 -19.27 40.21 7.59
C GLY A 16 -18.51 41.21 6.72
N ARG A 17 -17.89 40.73 5.63
CA ARG A 17 -17.60 41.56 4.46
C ARG A 17 -17.50 40.72 3.18
N ARG A 18 -18.51 40.98 2.32
CA ARG A 18 -18.44 41.16 0.86
C ARG A 18 -18.30 39.92 -0.03
N SER A 19 -19.49 39.51 -0.51
CA SER A 19 -19.83 39.30 -1.92
C SER A 19 -18.80 39.86 -2.93
N GLY A 20 -18.27 38.96 -3.74
CA GLY A 20 -17.46 39.25 -4.92
C GLY A 20 -17.12 37.94 -5.63
N GLY A 21 -18.09 37.40 -6.37
CA GLY A 21 -17.90 36.16 -7.13
C GLY A 21 -16.89 36.37 -8.26
N PRO A 22 -15.96 35.43 -8.49
CA PRO A 22 -15.34 35.27 -9.79
C PRO A 22 -16.33 34.53 -10.69
N MET A 23 -16.86 35.29 -11.65
CA MET A 23 -17.53 34.86 -12.86
C MET A 23 -16.75 33.69 -13.50
N VAL A 24 -17.23 32.46 -13.34
CA VAL A 24 -16.67 31.30 -14.03
C VAL A 24 -17.18 31.32 -15.46
N ASP A 25 -16.29 31.69 -16.37
CA ASP A 25 -16.52 31.70 -17.80
C ASP A 25 -16.81 30.26 -18.29
N ARG A 26 -18.09 29.98 -18.57
CA ARG A 26 -18.59 28.68 -19.05
C ARG A 26 -18.43 28.52 -20.58
N ARG A 27 -17.30 28.94 -21.13
CA ARG A 27 -16.98 28.78 -22.57
C ARG A 27 -15.85 27.78 -22.74
N GLY A 28 -16.20 26.51 -22.53
CA GLY A 28 -15.33 25.36 -22.76
C GLY A 28 -16.17 24.11 -23.02
N VAL A 29 -17.23 24.26 -23.82
CA VAL A 29 -17.97 23.15 -24.41
C VAL A 29 -17.05 22.49 -25.45
N LEU A 30 -16.46 21.35 -25.09
CA LEU A 30 -15.97 20.39 -26.09
C LEU A 30 -16.99 19.26 -26.18
N PRO A 31 -17.72 19.12 -27.29
CA PRO A 31 -18.49 17.92 -27.56
C PRO A 31 -17.53 16.90 -28.15
N GLN A 32 -17.06 15.94 -27.36
CA GLN A 32 -16.59 14.67 -27.93
C GLN A 32 -17.73 13.67 -27.88
N ALA A 33 -18.59 13.79 -28.89
CA ALA A 33 -19.30 12.65 -29.42
C ALA A 33 -18.25 11.62 -29.89
N ILE A 34 -18.07 10.56 -29.11
CA ILE A 34 -17.58 9.27 -29.63
C ILE A 34 -18.77 8.31 -29.54
N SER A 35 -19.82 8.67 -30.26
CA SER A 35 -20.80 7.70 -30.77
C SER A 35 -20.28 7.22 -32.12
N GLY A 36 -19.91 5.94 -32.22
CA GLY A 36 -19.72 5.26 -33.50
C GLY A 36 -18.38 4.53 -33.61
N GLY A 37 -18.46 3.23 -33.86
CA GLY A 37 -17.32 2.38 -34.21
C GLY A 37 -17.27 1.13 -33.33
N SER A 38 -18.27 0.25 -33.43
CA SER A 38 -18.13 -1.01 -34.17
C SER A 38 -17.16 -1.99 -33.51
N ALA A 39 -17.72 -3.11 -33.04
CA ALA A 39 -17.06 -4.37 -32.79
C ALA A 39 -15.79 -4.52 -33.64
N GLY A 40 -14.64 -4.58 -32.98
CA GLY A 40 -13.39 -4.98 -33.61
C GLY A 40 -13.50 -6.44 -34.02
N LEU A 41 -14.11 -6.68 -35.18
CA LEU A 41 -13.83 -7.87 -35.95
C LEU A 41 -12.31 -7.85 -36.19
N PRO A 42 -11.59 -8.94 -35.84
CA PRO A 42 -10.16 -8.98 -36.10
C PRO A 42 -9.98 -8.79 -37.59
N CYS A 43 -9.23 -7.76 -37.98
CA CYS A 43 -8.80 -7.57 -39.34
C CYS A 43 -8.15 -8.89 -39.77
N ALA A 44 -8.84 -9.66 -40.60
CA ALA A 44 -8.31 -10.85 -41.22
C ALA A 44 -7.22 -10.41 -42.18
N ARG A 45 -6.02 -10.17 -41.64
CA ARG A 45 -4.82 -10.03 -42.44
C ARG A 45 -4.66 -11.36 -43.17
N TRP A 46 -4.81 -11.31 -44.49
CA TRP A 46 -4.36 -12.38 -45.37
C TRP A 46 -2.92 -12.70 -45.00
N ARG A 47 -2.71 -13.86 -44.38
CA ARG A 47 -1.37 -14.41 -44.26
C ARG A 47 -0.95 -14.84 -45.66
N PRO A 48 0.18 -14.33 -46.20
CA PRO A 48 0.70 -14.86 -47.45
C PRO A 48 0.86 -16.38 -47.31
N ARG A 49 0.37 -17.13 -48.30
CA ARG A 49 0.59 -18.58 -48.32
C ARG A 49 2.09 -18.81 -48.29
N PRO A 50 2.61 -19.65 -47.37
CA PRO A 50 4.03 -19.92 -47.30
C PRO A 50 4.48 -20.49 -48.64
N THR A 51 5.23 -19.70 -49.40
CA THR A 51 5.98 -20.16 -50.56
C THR A 51 7.07 -21.11 -50.09
N THR A 52 7.42 -22.09 -50.91
CA THR A 52 8.38 -23.17 -50.60
C THR A 52 9.75 -22.68 -50.12
N ALA A 53 10.08 -21.41 -50.34
CA ALA A 53 11.30 -20.74 -49.88
C ALA A 53 11.26 -20.29 -48.40
N ASP A 54 10.09 -20.23 -47.75
CA ASP A 54 9.94 -19.82 -46.34
C ASP A 54 9.85 -21.01 -45.37
N ARG A 55 10.10 -22.23 -45.85
CA ARG A 55 10.28 -23.37 -44.95
C ARG A 55 11.62 -23.22 -44.26
N LEU A 56 11.58 -22.80 -42.99
CA LEU A 56 12.71 -22.97 -42.09
C LEU A 56 13.21 -24.42 -42.22
N PRO A 57 14.52 -24.64 -42.36
CA PRO A 57 15.05 -25.99 -42.46
C PRO A 57 14.52 -26.79 -41.27
N GLU A 58 14.04 -28.01 -41.51
CA GLU A 58 13.64 -28.93 -40.46
C GLU A 58 14.89 -29.21 -39.62
N VAL A 59 15.11 -28.38 -38.61
CA VAL A 59 16.06 -28.66 -37.56
C VAL A 59 15.43 -29.84 -36.83
N GLY A 60 15.84 -31.05 -37.22
CA GLY A 60 15.60 -32.26 -36.48
C GLY A 60 16.25 -32.14 -35.13
N LEU A 61 15.62 -31.39 -34.22
CA LEU A 61 15.88 -31.45 -32.80
C LEU A 61 15.39 -32.82 -32.36
N ARG A 62 16.25 -33.83 -32.57
CA ARG A 62 16.30 -34.96 -31.66
C ARG A 62 16.59 -34.34 -30.31
N ILE A 63 15.53 -34.13 -29.53
CA ILE A 63 15.63 -33.94 -28.09
C ILE A 63 16.24 -35.26 -27.61
N GLN A 64 17.56 -35.31 -27.51
CA GLN A 64 18.19 -36.35 -26.73
C GLN A 64 17.73 -36.07 -25.30
N GLU A 65 16.91 -36.96 -24.77
CA GLU A 65 16.58 -37.03 -23.35
C GLU A 65 17.87 -37.41 -22.60
N GLU A 66 18.86 -36.53 -22.60
CA GLU A 66 19.95 -36.61 -21.66
C GLU A 66 19.34 -36.31 -20.29
N ALA A 67 19.57 -37.20 -19.33
CA ALA A 67 19.14 -37.08 -17.96
C ALA A 67 19.71 -35.78 -17.37
N GLY A 68 18.95 -34.69 -17.52
CA GLY A 68 19.36 -33.36 -17.13
C GLY A 68 19.70 -33.36 -15.64
N GLU A 69 20.92 -32.92 -15.33
CA GLU A 69 21.35 -32.68 -13.96
C GLU A 69 20.30 -31.84 -13.24
N GLN A 70 19.82 -32.36 -12.11
CA GLN A 70 18.82 -31.70 -11.29
C GLN A 70 19.39 -30.38 -10.79
N LEU A 71 18.82 -29.28 -11.29
CA LEU A 71 19.11 -27.94 -10.80
C LEU A 71 18.83 -27.88 -9.28
N PRO A 72 19.74 -27.34 -8.47
CA PRO A 72 19.54 -27.24 -7.03
C PRO A 72 18.27 -26.43 -6.73
N GLY A 73 17.25 -27.11 -6.17
CA GLY A 73 15.92 -26.57 -5.90
C GLY A 73 14.76 -27.40 -6.48
N THR A 74 15.01 -28.36 -7.37
CA THR A 74 13.98 -29.27 -7.94
C THR A 74 13.78 -30.56 -7.15
N GLY A 75 14.23 -30.64 -5.89
CA GLY A 75 13.90 -31.74 -4.97
C GLY A 75 12.43 -31.77 -4.51
N ALA A 76 11.54 -31.08 -5.21
CA ALA A 76 10.12 -31.21 -5.02
C ALA A 76 9.68 -32.56 -5.58
N VAL A 77 9.02 -33.35 -4.74
CA VAL A 77 8.32 -34.60 -5.07
C VAL A 77 7.71 -34.52 -6.47
N PRO A 78 7.84 -35.56 -7.32
CA PRO A 78 7.28 -35.56 -8.67
C PRO A 78 5.82 -35.06 -8.62
N LEU A 79 5.57 -33.93 -9.27
CA LEU A 79 4.24 -33.32 -9.35
C LEU A 79 3.32 -34.29 -10.08
N GLU A 80 2.56 -35.08 -9.31
CA GLU A 80 1.52 -35.93 -9.83
C GLU A 80 0.47 -35.03 -10.48
N TYR A 81 0.41 -35.05 -11.82
CA TYR A 81 -0.57 -34.31 -12.59
C TYR A 81 -1.96 -34.91 -12.34
N ARG A 82 -2.65 -34.44 -11.29
CA ARG A 82 -4.07 -34.73 -11.08
C ARG A 82 -4.90 -33.95 -12.09
N SER A 83 -5.45 -34.64 -13.09
CA SER A 83 -6.47 -34.08 -13.97
C SER A 83 -7.72 -33.77 -13.15
N PHE A 84 -8.12 -32.50 -13.11
CA PHE A 84 -9.30 -32.05 -12.39
C PHE A 84 -10.48 -31.86 -13.36
N THR A 85 -11.62 -32.45 -13.03
CA THR A 85 -12.81 -32.50 -13.90
C THR A 85 -13.69 -31.24 -13.88
N GLY A 86 -13.30 -30.19 -13.17
CA GLY A 86 -14.15 -29.00 -12.93
C GLY A 86 -13.71 -27.67 -13.56
N THR A 87 -12.79 -27.63 -14.53
CA THR A 87 -12.18 -26.37 -15.04
C THR A 87 -12.75 -25.85 -16.38
N GLN A 88 -13.97 -26.20 -16.78
CA GLN A 88 -14.47 -25.79 -18.10
C GLN A 88 -14.71 -24.28 -18.28
N THR A 89 -14.82 -23.51 -17.19
CA THR A 89 -15.11 -22.05 -17.25
C THR A 89 -13.95 -21.17 -16.79
N LEU A 90 -12.79 -21.73 -16.45
CA LEU A 90 -11.64 -20.94 -16.02
C LEU A 90 -10.75 -20.57 -17.22
N PRO A 91 -10.26 -19.32 -17.30
CA PRO A 91 -9.30 -18.95 -18.33
C PRO A 91 -8.03 -19.81 -18.21
N TRP A 92 -7.49 -20.25 -19.34
CA TRP A 92 -6.37 -21.21 -19.45
C TRP A 92 -5.19 -20.92 -18.52
N GLY A 93 -4.82 -19.64 -18.35
CA GLY A 93 -3.73 -19.24 -17.45
C GLY A 93 -3.98 -19.59 -15.97
N LEU A 94 -5.22 -19.43 -15.51
CA LEU A 94 -5.63 -19.75 -14.14
C LEU A 94 -5.73 -21.27 -13.94
N ALA A 95 -6.26 -21.99 -14.94
CA ALA A 95 -6.32 -23.45 -14.92
C ALA A 95 -4.90 -24.07 -14.84
N ARG A 96 -3.95 -23.53 -15.61
CA ARG A 96 -2.55 -23.98 -15.61
C ARG A 96 -1.84 -23.68 -14.29
N ALA A 97 -2.03 -22.49 -13.72
CA ALA A 97 -1.48 -22.16 -12.41
C ALA A 97 -2.02 -23.12 -11.33
N ARG A 98 -3.32 -23.43 -11.34
CA ARG A 98 -3.91 -24.39 -10.40
C ARG A 98 -3.35 -25.81 -10.56
N SER A 99 -3.22 -26.31 -11.79
CA SER A 99 -2.71 -27.67 -12.03
C SER A 99 -1.25 -27.84 -11.62
N THR A 100 -0.45 -26.77 -11.64
CA THR A 100 0.96 -26.81 -11.22
C THR A 100 1.18 -26.77 -9.71
N GLY A 101 0.11 -26.80 -8.88
CA GLY A 101 0.22 -26.69 -7.42
C GLY A 101 0.64 -25.30 -6.92
N VAL A 102 0.71 -24.32 -7.82
CA VAL A 102 1.15 -22.94 -7.59
C VAL A 102 0.19 -22.14 -6.70
N LEU A 103 -1.06 -22.61 -6.61
CA LEU A 103 -2.16 -22.04 -5.81
C LEU A 103 -2.55 -22.93 -4.63
N GLN A 104 -1.63 -23.76 -4.10
CA GLN A 104 -1.85 -24.42 -2.81
C GLN A 104 -1.69 -23.37 -1.70
N GLU A 105 -2.55 -23.44 -0.66
CA GLU A 105 -2.45 -22.60 0.53
C GLU A 105 -1.03 -22.73 1.11
N GLY A 106 -0.26 -21.63 1.10
CA GLY A 106 1.15 -21.60 1.52
C GLY A 106 2.18 -21.64 0.39
N GLY A 107 1.75 -21.74 -0.88
CA GLY A 107 2.61 -21.61 -2.05
C GLY A 107 3.19 -20.19 -2.18
N VAL A 108 4.44 -20.07 -2.64
CA VAL A 108 5.13 -18.77 -2.84
C VAL A 108 4.33 -17.84 -3.75
N ILE A 109 3.58 -18.40 -4.69
CA ILE A 109 2.79 -17.66 -5.67
C ILE A 109 1.39 -17.36 -5.15
N ASP A 110 0.77 -18.25 -4.37
CA ASP A 110 -0.50 -17.97 -3.70
C ASP A 110 -0.34 -16.81 -2.71
N GLY A 111 0.73 -16.84 -1.91
CA GLY A 111 1.12 -15.72 -1.05
C GLY A 111 1.49 -14.44 -1.82
N ALA A 112 1.87 -14.53 -3.10
CA ALA A 112 2.10 -13.36 -3.94
C ALA A 112 0.80 -12.82 -4.55
N ILE A 113 -0.14 -13.70 -4.92
CA ILE A 113 -1.44 -13.35 -5.47
C ILE A 113 -2.35 -12.79 -4.39
N ASP A 114 -2.44 -13.42 -3.22
CA ASP A 114 -3.18 -12.89 -2.07
C ASP A 114 -2.60 -11.56 -1.59
N ARG A 115 -1.28 -11.42 -1.65
CA ARG A 115 -0.62 -10.14 -1.39
C ARG A 115 -0.98 -9.11 -2.46
N ALA A 116 -1.03 -9.48 -3.73
CA ALA A 116 -1.43 -8.58 -4.82
C ALA A 116 -2.93 -8.20 -4.75
N LEU A 117 -3.80 -9.13 -4.34
CA LEU A 117 -5.22 -8.90 -4.16
C LEU A 117 -5.48 -8.05 -2.92
N SER A 118 -4.79 -8.29 -1.81
CA SER A 118 -4.87 -7.43 -0.62
C SER A 118 -4.37 -6.01 -0.91
N TYR A 119 -3.34 -5.84 -1.74
CA TYR A 119 -2.94 -4.50 -2.20
C TYR A 119 -3.99 -3.81 -3.07
N ARG A 120 -4.85 -4.55 -3.78
CA ARG A 120 -5.95 -3.95 -4.57
C ARG A 120 -7.15 -3.56 -3.70
N THR A 121 -7.37 -4.25 -2.59
CA THR A 121 -8.49 -3.93 -1.68
C THR A 121 -8.10 -2.93 -0.61
N GLN A 122 -6.80 -2.77 -0.34
CA GLN A 122 -6.31 -1.83 0.66
C GLN A 122 -6.53 -0.40 0.19
N THR A 123 -7.30 0.36 0.96
CA THR A 123 -7.50 1.79 0.68
C THR A 123 -6.30 2.60 1.14
N ASP A 124 -6.09 3.79 0.56
CA ASP A 124 -5.06 4.74 1.03
C ASP A 124 -5.22 5.09 2.51
N LEU A 125 -6.47 5.11 2.99
CA LEU A 125 -6.80 5.34 4.39
C LEU A 125 -6.30 4.19 5.27
N ASP A 126 -6.45 2.94 4.83
CA ASP A 126 -5.95 1.77 5.57
C ASP A 126 -4.43 1.81 5.69
N LEU A 127 -3.73 2.26 4.64
CA LEU A 127 -2.28 2.47 4.70
C LEU A 127 -1.91 3.51 5.77
N VAL A 128 -2.62 4.64 5.82
CA VAL A 128 -2.42 5.67 6.85
C VAL A 128 -2.68 5.11 8.25
N ILE A 129 -3.79 4.37 8.43
CA ILE A 129 -4.14 3.76 9.71
C ILE A 129 -3.05 2.77 10.15
N ASN A 130 -2.56 1.92 9.25
CA ASN A 130 -1.52 0.95 9.55
C ASN A 130 -0.20 1.63 9.94
N VAL A 131 0.20 2.67 9.20
CA VAL A 131 1.38 3.47 9.54
C VAL A 131 1.22 4.11 10.92
N LEU A 132 0.11 4.80 11.19
CA LEU A 132 -0.10 5.46 12.48
C LEU A 132 -0.20 4.45 13.64
N THR A 133 -0.88 3.32 13.44
CA THR A 133 -1.03 2.27 14.46
C THR A 133 0.31 1.61 14.81
N SER A 134 1.20 1.48 13.83
CA SER A 134 2.56 0.95 14.07
C SER A 134 3.43 1.89 14.91
N VAL A 135 3.19 3.20 14.84
CA VAL A 135 3.98 4.22 15.56
C VAL A 135 3.42 4.47 16.97
N VAL A 136 2.11 4.36 17.15
CA VAL A 136 1.46 4.54 18.45
C VAL A 136 2.01 3.53 19.46
N SER A 137 2.45 4.02 20.62
CA SER A 137 3.09 3.20 21.65
C SER A 137 2.21 2.02 22.06
N LYS A 138 2.82 0.83 22.15
CA LYS A 138 2.17 -0.37 22.69
C LYS A 138 1.97 -0.29 24.19
N THR A 139 2.72 0.58 24.85
CA THR A 139 2.65 0.82 26.28
C THR A 139 1.82 2.05 26.57
N LYS A 140 1.00 1.99 27.63
CA LYS A 140 0.33 3.17 28.17
C LYS A 140 1.40 4.13 28.74
N PRO A 141 1.31 5.45 28.45
CA PRO A 141 2.21 6.40 29.09
C PRO A 141 2.00 6.33 30.60
N GLU A 142 3.10 6.20 31.35
CA GLU A 142 3.04 6.22 32.81
C GLU A 142 2.64 7.63 33.25
N ASP A 143 1.58 7.74 34.03
CA ASP A 143 1.20 9.02 34.61
C ASP A 143 2.28 9.42 35.62
N LEU A 144 2.99 10.52 35.34
CA LEU A 144 4.05 11.03 36.20
C LEU A 144 3.56 11.34 37.62
N ARG A 145 2.25 11.52 37.80
CA ARG A 145 1.61 11.73 39.11
C ARG A 145 1.15 10.44 39.76
N ALA A 146 1.12 9.32 39.03
CA ALA A 146 0.81 8.02 39.60
C ALA A 146 2.03 7.52 40.37
N PHE A 147 2.03 7.75 41.68
CA PHE A 147 3.02 7.18 42.57
C PHE A 147 3.09 5.66 42.40
N ARG A 148 4.33 5.14 42.32
CA ARG A 148 4.58 3.70 42.33
C ARG A 148 4.01 3.14 43.62
N ARG A 149 2.91 2.42 43.49
CA ARG A 149 2.22 1.83 44.64
C ARG A 149 3.19 0.85 45.33
N PRO A 150 3.22 0.80 46.68
CA PRO A 150 4.09 -0.12 47.40
C PRO A 150 3.82 -1.57 46.98
N PHE A 151 4.86 -2.40 47.07
CA PHE A 151 4.80 -3.80 46.67
C PHE A 151 3.71 -4.54 47.46
N ASN A 152 2.82 -5.25 46.76
CA ASN A 152 1.82 -6.12 47.36
C ASN A 152 1.80 -7.45 46.61
N LYS A 153 2.10 -8.54 47.31
CA LYS A 153 2.18 -9.91 46.75
C LYS A 153 0.85 -10.38 46.13
N TYR A 154 -0.28 -9.88 46.63
CA TYR A 154 -1.61 -10.27 46.15
C TYR A 154 -2.12 -9.38 45.00
N ARG A 155 -1.37 -8.35 44.59
CA ARG A 155 -1.76 -7.52 43.45
C ARG A 155 -1.42 -8.24 42.15
N HIS A 156 -2.41 -8.44 41.30
CA HIS A 156 -2.19 -8.85 39.91
C HIS A 156 -1.36 -7.79 39.17
N ALA A 157 -0.36 -8.24 38.41
CA ALA A 157 0.40 -7.38 37.52
C ALA A 157 -0.56 -6.77 36.49
N ILE A 158 -0.76 -5.46 36.58
CA ILE A 158 -1.55 -4.73 35.58
C ILE A 158 -0.70 -4.70 34.31
N SER A 159 -1.18 -5.29 33.22
CA SER A 159 -0.50 -5.20 31.94
C SER A 159 -0.57 -3.76 31.44
N ASN A 160 0.61 -3.16 31.21
CA ASN A 160 0.72 -1.84 30.59
C ASN A 160 0.57 -1.90 29.05
N LEU A 161 0.36 -3.10 28.51
CA LEU A 161 0.16 -3.34 27.10
C LEU A 161 -1.24 -2.89 26.68
N VAL A 162 -1.29 -2.08 25.62
CA VAL A 162 -2.51 -1.65 24.96
C VAL A 162 -2.79 -2.62 23.84
N ASP A 163 -4.04 -3.10 23.77
CA ASP A 163 -4.49 -3.98 22.71
C ASP A 163 -4.44 -3.28 21.34
N ASP A 164 -4.14 -4.04 20.30
CA ASP A 164 -3.90 -3.51 18.95
C ASP A 164 -5.17 -2.89 18.35
N GLU A 165 -6.32 -3.50 18.61
CA GLU A 165 -7.61 -2.99 18.15
C GLU A 165 -7.95 -1.65 18.83
N PHE A 166 -7.60 -1.49 20.11
CA PHE A 166 -7.79 -0.22 20.81
C PHE A 166 -6.88 0.88 20.22
N ARG A 167 -5.63 0.55 19.84
CA ARG A 167 -4.72 1.49 19.17
C ARG A 167 -5.30 1.91 17.81
N ARG A 168 -5.82 0.96 17.05
CA ARG A 168 -6.47 1.21 15.76
C ARG A 168 -7.70 2.13 15.92
N GLN A 169 -8.59 1.83 16.87
CA GLN A 169 -9.75 2.68 17.16
C GLN A 169 -9.35 4.09 17.58
N LYS A 170 -8.28 4.24 18.37
CA LYS A 170 -7.74 5.55 18.75
C LYS A 170 -7.28 6.36 17.53
N VAL A 171 -6.61 5.70 16.59
CA VAL A 171 -6.19 6.34 15.32
C VAL A 171 -7.41 6.76 14.49
N ILE A 172 -8.42 5.91 14.37
CA ILE A 172 -9.65 6.21 13.62
C ILE A 172 -10.34 7.45 14.20
N ARG A 173 -10.52 7.52 15.52
CA ARG A 173 -11.10 8.70 16.18
C ARG A 173 -10.29 9.98 15.94
N ALA A 174 -8.97 9.88 15.93
CA ALA A 174 -8.12 11.03 15.62
C ALA A 174 -8.29 11.49 14.15
N LEU A 175 -8.45 10.55 13.22
CA LEU A 175 -8.68 10.85 11.80
C LEU A 175 -10.10 11.39 11.52
N GLU A 176 -11.10 10.99 12.31
CA GLU A 176 -12.45 11.60 12.25
C GLU A 176 -12.42 13.09 12.63
N MET A 177 -11.61 13.46 13.63
CA MET A 177 -11.43 14.87 14.02
C MET A 177 -10.57 15.66 13.03
N TYR A 178 -9.55 15.02 12.47
CA TYR A 178 -8.60 15.65 11.55
C TYR A 178 -8.49 14.80 10.27
N PRO A 179 -9.33 15.06 9.26
CA PRO A 179 -9.42 14.21 8.08
C PRO A 179 -8.12 14.24 7.28
N ILE A 180 -7.34 13.16 7.38
CA ILE A 180 -6.14 12.90 6.59
C ILE A 180 -6.46 11.63 5.78
N ALA A 181 -6.67 11.80 4.47
CA ALA A 181 -7.19 10.71 3.63
C ALA A 181 -6.09 9.76 3.16
N ASN A 182 -4.88 10.28 2.97
CA ASN A 182 -3.77 9.54 2.38
C ASN A 182 -2.42 9.91 3.00
N VAL A 183 -1.39 9.14 2.64
CA VAL A 183 -0.01 9.33 3.13
C VAL A 183 0.59 10.64 2.58
N TYR A 184 0.10 11.15 1.44
CA TYR A 184 0.55 12.42 0.86
C TYR A 184 0.11 13.62 1.71
N ASP A 185 -1.13 13.60 2.18
CA ASP A 185 -1.70 14.61 3.08
C ASP A 185 -0.99 14.58 4.43
N LEU A 186 -0.61 13.38 4.90
CA LEU A 186 0.20 13.20 6.09
C LEU A 186 1.60 13.85 5.94
N ALA A 187 2.23 13.69 4.77
CA ALA A 187 3.50 14.35 4.46
C ALA A 187 3.36 15.88 4.32
N ARG A 188 2.24 16.34 3.75
CA ARG A 188 1.91 17.76 3.55
C ARG A 188 1.26 18.42 4.76
N CYS A 189 1.01 17.68 5.85
CA CYS A 189 0.29 18.15 7.02
C CYS A 189 1.04 19.30 7.72
N SER A 190 0.40 20.45 7.94
CA SER A 190 1.07 21.61 8.59
C SER A 190 1.55 21.24 10.01
N PRO A 191 2.68 21.78 10.49
CA PRO A 191 3.20 21.44 11.83
C PRO A 191 2.19 21.70 12.94
N ARG A 192 1.38 22.76 12.80
CA ARG A 192 0.29 23.08 13.73
C ARG A 192 -0.80 22.00 13.73
N ARG A 193 -1.27 21.60 12.54
CA ARG A 193 -2.27 20.53 12.41
C ARG A 193 -1.72 19.21 12.93
N TRP A 194 -0.46 18.90 12.62
CA TRP A 194 0.21 17.71 13.13
C TRP A 194 0.32 17.72 14.65
N SER A 195 0.63 18.87 15.28
CA SER A 195 0.72 18.94 16.75
C SER A 195 -0.60 18.56 17.43
N SER A 196 -1.74 18.93 16.85
CA SER A 196 -3.06 18.53 17.33
C SER A 196 -3.28 17.02 17.17
N VAL A 197 -2.99 16.47 15.99
CA VAL A 197 -3.10 15.01 15.73
C VAL A 197 -2.17 14.22 16.65
N SER A 198 -0.92 14.66 16.79
CA SER A 198 0.08 14.06 17.67
C SER A 198 -0.40 14.02 19.11
N ARG A 199 -1.00 15.11 19.61
CA ARG A 199 -1.57 15.15 20.96
C ARG A 199 -2.65 14.10 21.17
N GLU A 200 -3.57 13.95 20.22
CA GLU A 200 -4.61 12.91 20.27
C GLU A 200 -4.02 11.50 20.24
N LEU A 201 -2.97 11.28 19.44
CA LEU A 201 -2.30 9.98 19.33
C LEU A 201 -1.40 9.64 20.53
N GLY A 202 -1.09 10.60 21.40
CA GLY A 202 -0.25 10.41 22.59
C GLY A 202 1.18 10.93 22.46
N GLY A 203 1.39 11.99 21.70
CA GLY A 203 2.69 12.65 21.53
C GLY A 203 3.57 12.03 20.44
N VAL A 204 2.97 11.43 19.41
CA VAL A 204 3.72 10.78 18.33
C VAL A 204 4.49 11.80 17.48
N SER A 205 5.80 11.57 17.27
CA SER A 205 6.64 12.42 16.43
C SER A 205 6.33 12.24 14.94
N HIS A 206 6.30 13.34 14.18
CA HIS A 206 6.08 13.30 12.72
C HIS A 206 7.17 12.49 12.02
N GLY A 207 8.42 12.61 12.48
CA GLY A 207 9.57 11.92 11.88
C GLY A 207 9.48 10.40 11.96
N ASP A 208 9.01 9.86 13.09
CA ASP A 208 8.82 8.42 13.27
C ASP A 208 7.74 7.86 12.34
N VAL A 209 6.66 8.62 12.19
CA VAL A 209 5.57 8.30 11.26
C VAL A 209 6.07 8.29 9.82
N MET A 210 6.84 9.31 9.42
CA MET A 210 7.40 9.37 8.07
C MET A 210 8.42 8.27 7.79
N ARG A 211 9.22 7.88 8.78
CA ARG A 211 10.14 6.74 8.67
C ARG A 211 9.38 5.45 8.35
N ILE A 212 8.33 5.15 9.12
CA ILE A 212 7.54 3.93 8.89
C ILE A 212 6.70 4.04 7.61
N ALA A 213 6.23 5.23 7.25
CA ALA A 213 5.56 5.48 5.98
C ALA A 213 6.47 5.13 4.78
N VAL A 214 7.76 5.52 4.83
CA VAL A 214 8.74 5.17 3.79
C VAL A 214 8.90 3.66 3.67
N GLU A 215 9.00 2.94 4.78
CA GLU A 215 9.12 1.47 4.80
C GLU A 215 7.89 0.78 4.19
N GLN A 216 6.67 1.28 4.47
CA GLN A 216 5.47 0.74 3.86
C GLN A 216 5.36 1.12 2.38
N MET A 217 5.76 2.34 2.00
CA MET A 217 5.74 2.82 0.62
C MET A 217 6.67 2.01 -0.30
N GLN A 218 7.72 1.37 0.22
CA GLN A 218 8.57 0.49 -0.60
C GLN A 218 7.79 -0.65 -1.26
N LYS A 219 6.66 -1.07 -0.66
CA LYS A 219 5.80 -2.15 -1.14
C LYS A 219 4.72 -1.67 -2.13
N VAL A 220 4.52 -0.36 -2.24
CA VAL A 220 3.46 0.25 -3.06
C VAL A 220 3.98 0.45 -4.50
N SER A 221 3.07 0.75 -5.42
CA SER A 221 3.39 0.95 -6.83
C SER A 221 4.49 2.02 -7.03
N PRO A 222 5.36 1.88 -8.04
CA PRO A 222 6.41 2.88 -8.32
C PRO A 222 5.86 4.30 -8.54
N LEU A 223 4.64 4.42 -9.09
CA LEU A 223 3.97 5.70 -9.31
C LEU A 223 3.65 6.39 -7.99
N ASP A 224 3.08 5.65 -7.03
CA ASP A 224 2.73 6.16 -5.70
C ASP A 224 3.98 6.58 -4.91
N ARG A 225 5.06 5.79 -5.04
CA ARG A 225 6.36 6.15 -4.47
C ARG A 225 6.88 7.49 -5.01
N ALA A 226 6.79 7.71 -6.32
CA ALA A 226 7.19 8.98 -6.94
C ALA A 226 6.32 10.14 -6.43
N ALA A 227 5.00 9.96 -6.41
CA ALA A 227 4.07 10.94 -5.84
C ALA A 227 4.40 11.27 -4.37
N PHE A 228 4.77 10.27 -3.58
CA PHE A 228 5.13 10.43 -2.17
C PHE A 228 6.37 11.31 -2.02
N TRP A 229 7.43 11.03 -2.78
CA TRP A 229 8.64 11.84 -2.74
C TRP A 229 8.44 13.26 -3.26
N THR A 230 7.58 13.47 -4.26
CA THR A 230 7.22 14.83 -4.68
C THR A 230 6.47 15.59 -3.59
N ALA A 231 5.65 14.91 -2.78
CA ALA A 231 4.98 15.54 -1.63
C ALA A 231 5.98 15.88 -0.51
N VAL A 232 6.89 14.95 -0.19
CA VAL A 232 7.90 15.12 0.88
C VAL A 232 8.94 16.19 0.52
N SER A 233 9.35 16.29 -0.75
CA SER A 233 10.44 17.18 -1.20
C SER A 233 10.17 18.66 -0.94
N THR A 234 8.89 19.07 -0.91
CA THR A 234 8.49 20.45 -0.58
C THR A 234 8.95 20.87 0.81
N ARG A 235 9.10 19.91 1.73
CA ARG A 235 9.50 20.12 3.14
C ARG A 235 10.88 19.62 3.48
N ALA A 236 11.48 18.82 2.59
CA ALA A 236 12.88 18.43 2.72
C ALA A 236 13.74 19.70 2.80
N LYS A 237 14.73 19.69 3.70
CA LYS A 237 15.72 20.77 3.78
C LYS A 237 16.39 20.93 2.42
N THR A 238 16.84 22.13 2.10
CA THR A 238 17.50 22.42 0.81
C THR A 238 18.70 21.50 0.56
N SER A 239 19.38 21.04 1.61
CA SER A 239 20.48 20.06 1.56
C SER A 239 20.08 18.66 1.09
N ASP A 240 18.79 18.34 1.24
CA ASP A 240 18.26 17.00 1.00
C ASP A 240 17.48 16.95 -0.34
N ARG A 241 17.20 18.12 -0.94
CA ARG A 241 16.58 18.22 -2.26
C ARG A 241 17.54 17.70 -3.32
N GLY A 242 17.10 16.72 -4.12
CA GLY A 242 17.86 16.16 -5.24
C GLY A 242 18.78 14.99 -4.88
N ARG A 243 18.82 14.54 -3.62
CA ARG A 243 19.42 13.23 -3.32
C ARG A 243 18.52 12.14 -3.89
N VAL A 244 19.04 11.40 -4.86
CA VAL A 244 18.37 10.22 -5.42
C VAL A 244 18.26 9.19 -4.30
N CYS A 245 17.06 8.98 -3.78
CA CYS A 245 16.78 7.86 -2.89
C CYS A 245 16.82 6.58 -3.71
N GLY A 246 18.00 5.98 -3.83
CA GLY A 246 18.14 4.64 -4.39
C GLY A 246 17.42 3.65 -3.48
N PHE A 247 16.28 3.13 -3.92
CA PHE A 247 15.61 2.07 -3.18
C PHE A 247 16.38 0.77 -3.39
N ALA A 248 16.66 0.06 -2.29
CA ALA A 248 17.30 -1.26 -2.36
C ALA A 248 16.50 -2.25 -3.23
N ALA A 249 15.17 -2.08 -3.31
CA ALA A 249 14.27 -2.89 -4.13
C ALA A 249 14.40 -2.63 -5.64
N ASP A 250 14.86 -1.44 -6.04
CA ASP A 250 15.00 -1.06 -7.45
C ASP A 250 16.40 -1.36 -8.01
N GLN A 251 17.35 -1.81 -7.17
CA GLN A 251 18.60 -2.32 -7.69
C GLN A 251 18.32 -3.66 -8.39
N PRO A 252 18.65 -3.80 -9.69
CA PRO A 252 18.59 -5.12 -10.32
C PRO A 252 19.49 -6.02 -9.48
N LYS A 253 18.97 -7.16 -9.01
CA LYS A 253 19.79 -8.17 -8.34
C LYS A 253 20.88 -8.56 -9.34
N VAL A 254 22.05 -7.93 -9.22
CA VAL A 254 23.24 -8.32 -9.97
C VAL A 254 23.50 -9.73 -9.48
N GLN A 255 23.09 -10.71 -10.30
CA GLN A 255 23.44 -12.10 -10.09
C GLN A 255 24.97 -12.13 -10.08
N GLN A 256 25.54 -12.14 -8.88
CA GLN A 256 26.94 -12.45 -8.69
C GLN A 256 27.11 -13.86 -9.24
N ARG A 257 27.57 -13.94 -10.49
CA ARG A 257 28.04 -15.18 -11.07
C ARG A 257 29.23 -15.58 -10.21
N LEU A 258 29.00 -16.56 -9.34
CA LEU A 258 30.06 -17.27 -8.63
C LEU A 258 30.97 -17.86 -9.71
N SER A 259 32.18 -17.31 -9.80
CA SER A 259 33.30 -17.84 -10.58
C SER A 259 34.00 -18.95 -9.82
#